data_AF-A0A948NS78-F1
#
_entry.id   AF-A0A948NS78-F1
#
_cell.length_a   1.000
_cell.length_b   1.000
_cell.length_c   1.000
_cell.angle_alpha   90.00
_cell.angle_beta   90.00
_cell.angle_gamma   90.00
#
_symmetry.space_group_name_H-M   'P 1'
#
loop_
_entity.id
_entity.type
_entity.pdbx_description
1 polymer ?
#
loop_
_entity_poly.entity_id
_entity_poly.type
_entity_poly.pdbx_seq_one_letter_code
_entity_poly.pdbx_strand_id
1 'polypeptide(L)'
;HSHTGASGITGLSLSSWLARVGGHVAVNTKTLGWQPGCKCGAEVEPCICLDPFSGSGTVAVVAYRLGRDYIGIEASPEYVQMSEKRLKPYKQQIKLNLK
;
A
#
# COMPACT_ATOMS: atom_id res chain seq x y z
N HIS A 1 38.96 39.75 -21.14
CA HIS A 1 37.74 40.17 -20.42
C HIS A 1 36.64 39.17 -20.76
N SER A 2 36.52 38.05 -20.04
CA SER A 2 35.88 37.90 -18.71
C SER A 2 34.34 37.97 -18.77
N HIS A 3 33.72 36.79 -18.66
CA HIS A 3 32.41 36.49 -18.03
C HIS A 3 31.12 36.94 -18.77
N THR A 4 29.98 36.25 -18.76
CA THR A 4 29.49 34.95 -18.22
C THR A 4 28.02 34.79 -18.63
N GLY A 5 27.53 33.55 -18.78
CA GLY A 5 26.17 33.21 -18.33
C GLY A 5 25.14 32.79 -19.38
N ALA A 6 25.23 31.55 -19.87
CA ALA A 6 24.08 30.78 -20.33
C ALA A 6 24.28 29.30 -19.98
N SER A 7 24.05 28.95 -18.70
CA SER A 7 23.85 27.57 -18.27
C SER A 7 22.34 27.35 -18.32
N GLY A 8 21.75 26.47 -19.13
CA GLY A 8 22.20 25.12 -19.45
C GLY A 8 21.23 24.15 -18.80
N ILE A 9 20.02 24.01 -19.35
CA ILE A 9 19.15 22.82 -19.18
C ILE A 9 18.29 22.59 -20.45
N THR A 10 18.93 22.46 -21.60
CA THR A 10 18.30 21.76 -22.73
C THR A 10 18.60 20.28 -22.57
N GLY A 11 17.58 19.47 -22.27
CA GLY A 11 17.67 18.01 -22.40
C GLY A 11 17.77 17.25 -21.08
N LEU A 12 16.69 17.28 -20.30
CA LEU A 12 16.33 16.11 -19.51
C LEU A 12 15.07 15.54 -20.12
N SER A 13 15.25 14.43 -20.83
CA SER A 13 14.19 13.60 -21.39
C SER A 13 13.08 13.37 -20.37
N LEU A 14 11.82 13.43 -20.82
CA LEU A 14 10.62 13.09 -20.04
C LEU A 14 10.74 11.71 -19.35
N SER A 15 11.58 10.81 -19.90
CA SER A 15 11.91 9.52 -19.29
C SER A 15 12.66 9.61 -17.95
N SER A 16 13.42 10.68 -17.70
CA SER A 16 14.19 10.86 -16.46
C SER A 16 13.32 11.28 -15.27
N TRP A 17 12.20 11.97 -15.51
CA TRP A 17 11.26 12.35 -14.46
C TRP A 17 10.36 11.18 -14.04
N LEU A 18 9.90 10.37 -15.00
CA LEU A 18 9.12 9.14 -14.73
C LEU A 18 9.90 8.12 -13.87
N ALA A 19 11.23 8.03 -14.04
CA ALA A 19 12.07 7.16 -13.24
C ALA A 19 12.10 7.52 -11.73
N ARG A 20 11.80 8.76 -11.35
CA ARG A 20 11.83 9.23 -9.95
C ARG A 20 10.49 9.10 -9.22
N VAL A 21 9.38 8.82 -9.93
CA VAL A 21 8.03 8.72 -9.34
C VAL A 21 7.41 7.31 -9.41
N GLY A 22 8.11 6.31 -9.92
CA GLY A 22 7.54 4.98 -10.18
C GLY A 22 8.29 3.80 -9.56
N GLY A 23 8.79 3.93 -8.33
CA GLY A 23 9.49 2.83 -7.65
C GLY A 23 8.54 1.88 -6.93
N HIS A 24 7.81 1.02 -7.65
CA HIS A 24 7.28 -0.19 -7.02
C HIS A 24 8.46 -1.11 -6.71
N VAL A 25 8.92 -1.09 -5.45
CA VAL A 25 9.88 -2.10 -4.98
C VAL A 25 9.18 -3.44 -5.03
N ALA A 26 9.54 -4.28 -6.01
CA ALA A 26 9.07 -5.65 -6.09
C ALA A 26 9.63 -6.42 -4.88
N VAL A 27 8.78 -6.66 -3.88
CA VAL A 27 9.11 -7.54 -2.75
C VAL A 27 8.99 -8.97 -3.25
N ASN A 28 10.12 -9.67 -3.36
CA ASN A 28 10.12 -11.08 -3.75
C ASN A 28 9.77 -11.94 -2.52
N THR A 29 8.54 -12.47 -2.48
CA THR A 29 8.07 -13.32 -1.37
C THR A 29 8.15 -14.79 -1.78
N LYS A 30 9.03 -15.55 -1.11
CA LYS A 30 9.13 -17.01 -1.28
C LYS A 30 8.42 -17.71 -0.12
N THR A 31 7.32 -18.38 -0.39
CA THR A 31 6.65 -19.23 0.61
C THR A 31 7.49 -20.48 0.85
N LEU A 32 8.00 -20.68 2.08
CA LEU A 32 8.91 -21.79 2.39
C LEU A 32 8.23 -23.17 2.52
N GLY A 33 6.90 -23.24 2.47
CA GLY A 33 6.16 -24.50 2.65
C GLY A 33 4.65 -24.36 2.64
N TRP A 34 4.11 -23.26 2.09
CA TRP A 34 2.67 -23.13 1.93
C TRP A 34 2.20 -24.12 0.86
N GLN A 35 1.17 -24.91 1.18
CA GLN A 35 0.46 -25.76 0.23
C GLN A 35 -1.05 -25.47 0.32
N PRO A 36 -1.79 -25.50 -0.80
CA PRO A 36 -3.24 -25.39 -0.77
C PRO A 36 -3.88 -26.48 0.11
N GLY A 37 -4.90 -26.12 0.89
CA GLY A 37 -5.64 -27.08 1.72
C GLY A 37 -6.54 -28.06 0.93
N CYS A 38 -6.81 -27.77 -0.35
CA CYS A 38 -7.51 -28.66 -1.28
C CYS A 38 -6.63 -29.00 -2.48
N LYS A 39 -6.88 -30.15 -3.12
CA LYS A 39 -6.29 -30.52 -4.43
C LYS A 39 -7.16 -30.08 -5.62
N CYS A 40 -8.16 -29.25 -5.36
CA CYS A 40 -9.28 -28.99 -6.26
C CYS A 40 -8.95 -28.06 -7.44
N GLY A 41 -7.76 -27.45 -7.46
CA GLY A 41 -7.32 -26.58 -8.56
C GLY A 41 -8.14 -25.30 -8.72
N ALA A 42 -8.96 -24.95 -7.73
CA ALA A 42 -9.73 -23.71 -7.72
C ALA A 42 -8.80 -22.49 -7.62
N GLU A 43 -9.23 -21.38 -8.20
CA GLU A 43 -8.57 -20.09 -8.05
C GLU A 43 -8.57 -19.66 -6.57
N VAL A 44 -7.49 -19.02 -6.13
CA VAL A 44 -7.32 -18.61 -4.73
C VAL A 44 -7.88 -17.21 -4.52
N GLU A 45 -8.90 -17.12 -3.68
CA GLU A 45 -9.43 -15.83 -3.24
C GLU A 45 -8.51 -15.19 -2.18
N PRO A 46 -8.23 -13.88 -2.24
CA PRO A 46 -7.48 -13.17 -1.22
C PRO A 46 -8.14 -13.29 0.16
N CYS A 47 -7.36 -13.63 1.19
CA CYS A 47 -7.83 -13.66 2.56
C CYS A 47 -8.01 -12.26 3.17
N ILE A 48 -8.78 -12.20 4.26
CA ILE A 48 -8.94 -11.02 5.13
C ILE A 48 -7.76 -10.95 6.11
N CYS A 49 -7.09 -9.80 6.20
CA CYS A 49 -6.07 -9.54 7.21
C CYS A 49 -6.69 -9.05 8.52
N LEU A 50 -6.54 -9.83 9.61
CA LEU A 50 -6.93 -9.41 10.96
C LEU A 50 -5.71 -8.88 11.72
N ASP A 51 -5.84 -7.69 12.29
CA ASP A 51 -4.81 -7.04 13.10
C ASP A 51 -5.40 -6.51 14.41
N PRO A 52 -5.21 -7.23 15.54
CA PRO A 52 -5.78 -6.85 16.83
C PRO A 52 -5.05 -5.70 17.54
N PHE A 53 -3.94 -5.22 16.98
CA PHE A 53 -3.16 -4.07 17.48
C PHE A 53 -2.83 -3.14 16.33
N SER A 54 -3.90 -2.69 15.66
CA SER A 54 -3.88 -1.93 14.41
C SER A 54 -3.05 -0.65 14.49
N GLY A 55 -2.93 -0.06 15.68
CA GLY A 55 -2.16 1.14 15.93
C GLY A 55 -2.53 2.25 14.95
N SER A 56 -1.54 2.74 14.22
CA SER A 56 -1.72 3.82 13.24
C SER A 56 -2.30 3.39 11.89
N GLY A 57 -2.67 2.12 11.70
CA GLY A 57 -3.30 1.62 10.48
C GLY A 57 -2.34 1.43 9.29
N THR A 58 -1.06 1.15 9.52
CA THR A 58 -0.10 0.84 8.43
C THR A 58 -0.44 -0.45 7.71
N VAL A 59 -0.83 -1.51 8.43
CA VAL A 59 -1.22 -2.79 7.85
C VAL A 59 -2.44 -2.65 6.94
N ALA A 60 -3.42 -1.83 7.35
CA ALA A 60 -4.60 -1.52 6.55
C ALA A 60 -4.23 -0.91 5.17
N VAL A 61 -3.26 0.01 5.13
CA VAL A 61 -2.79 0.62 3.86
C VAL A 61 -2.11 -0.42 2.97
N VAL A 62 -1.31 -1.32 3.56
CA VAL A 62 -0.65 -2.40 2.81
C VAL A 62 -1.67 -3.40 2.28
N ALA A 63 -2.65 -3.82 3.11
CA ALA A 63 -3.73 -4.71 2.72
C ALA A 63 -4.53 -4.13 1.54
N TYR A 64 -4.92 -2.86 1.62
CA TYR A 64 -5.58 -2.15 0.51
C TYR A 64 -4.75 -2.18 -0.78
N ARG A 65 -3.45 -1.87 -0.69
CA ARG A 65 -2.54 -1.88 -1.86
C ARG A 65 -2.35 -3.27 -2.47
N LEU A 66 -2.53 -4.32 -1.68
CA LEU A 66 -2.44 -5.71 -2.11
C LEU A 66 -3.80 -6.29 -2.54
N GLY A 67 -4.86 -5.48 -2.58
CA GLY A 67 -6.22 -5.96 -2.91
C GLY A 67 -6.77 -6.94 -1.88
N ARG A 68 -6.42 -6.77 -0.60
CA ARG A 68 -6.89 -7.60 0.51
C ARG A 68 -7.82 -6.80 1.42
N ASP A 69 -8.85 -7.49 1.91
CA ASP A 69 -9.70 -6.97 2.97
C ASP A 69 -8.94 -6.90 4.30
N TYR A 70 -9.34 -5.99 5.18
CA TYR A 70 -8.67 -5.73 6.45
C TYR A 70 -9.67 -5.48 7.58
N ILE A 71 -9.38 -6.06 8.75
CA ILE A 71 -10.06 -5.79 10.01
C ILE A 71 -9.00 -5.39 11.03
N GLY A 72 -9.05 -4.14 11.48
CA GLY A 72 -8.14 -3.59 12.49
C GLY A 72 -8.89 -3.29 13.79
N ILE A 73 -8.31 -3.69 14.92
CA ILE A 73 -8.80 -3.35 16.26
C ILE A 73 -7.71 -2.55 16.96
N GLU A 74 -8.09 -1.44 17.59
CA GLU A 74 -7.18 -0.61 18.37
C GLU A 74 -7.92 -0.08 19.60
N ALA A 75 -7.30 -0.20 20.77
CA ALA A 75 -7.90 0.19 22.04
C ALA A 75 -7.55 1.64 22.43
N SER A 76 -6.39 2.15 21.97
CA SER A 76 -5.98 3.53 22.23
C SER A 76 -6.74 4.51 21.33
N PRO A 77 -7.50 5.46 21.91
CA PRO A 77 -8.24 6.46 21.13
C PRO A 77 -7.33 7.33 20.25
N GLU A 78 -6.11 7.60 20.69
CA GLU A 78 -5.12 8.41 19.98
C GLU A 78 -4.68 7.71 18.69
N TYR A 79 -4.41 6.40 18.76
CA TYR A 79 -4.07 5.60 17.60
C TYR A 79 -5.26 5.39 16.67
N VAL A 80 -6.48 5.23 17.21
CA VAL A 80 -7.71 5.22 16.40
C VAL A 80 -7.82 6.48 15.54
N GLN A 81 -7.67 7.67 16.14
CA GLN A 81 -7.72 8.93 15.39
C GLN A 81 -6.62 9.03 14.33
N MET A 82 -5.40 8.57 14.64
CA MET A 82 -4.30 8.55 13.68
C MET A 82 -4.60 7.61 12.50
N SER A 83 -5.11 6.42 12.80
CA SER A 83 -5.53 5.41 11.83
C SER A 83 -6.64 5.96 10.94
N GLU A 84 -7.69 6.57 11.51
CA GLU A 84 -8.79 7.17 10.73
C GLU A 84 -8.33 8.27 9.78
N LYS A 85 -7.45 9.16 10.23
CA LYS A 85 -6.86 10.21 9.39
C LYS A 85 -6.05 9.62 8.23
N ARG A 86 -5.24 8.60 8.52
CA ARG A 86 -4.45 7.89 7.51
C ARG A 86 -5.32 7.13 6.52
N LEU A 87 -6.41 6.54 6.99
CA LEU A 87 -7.31 5.70 6.21
C LEU A 87 -8.37 6.48 5.43
N LYS A 88 -8.58 7.77 5.74
CA LYS A 88 -9.51 8.66 5.04
C LYS A 88 -9.44 8.60 3.49
N PRO A 89 -8.26 8.63 2.83
CA PRO A 89 -8.19 8.51 1.37
C PRO A 89 -8.48 7.09 0.84
N TYR A 90 -8.43 6.07 1.69
CA TYR A 90 -8.66 4.66 1.34
C TYR A 90 -10.10 4.19 1.66
N LYS A 91 -10.90 5.01 2.38
CA LYS A 91 -12.28 4.74 2.84
C LYS A 91 -13.34 4.62 1.72
N GLN A 92 -12.97 4.63 0.45
CA GLN A 92 -13.93 4.51 -0.66
C GLN A 92 -14.32 3.05 -1.00
N GLN A 93 -13.73 2.03 -0.36
CA GLN A 93 -14.27 0.68 -0.41
C GLN A 93 -14.57 0.12 1.00
N ILE A 94 -15.78 -0.44 1.10
CA ILE A 94 -16.42 -1.14 2.22
C ILE A 94 -17.01 -0.26 3.34
N LYS A 95 -18.19 0.33 3.05
CA LYS A 95 -19.28 0.34 4.05
C LYS A 95 -19.80 -1.10 4.13
N LEU A 96 -19.57 -1.79 5.24
CA LEU A 96 -20.36 -2.96 5.58
C LEU A 96 -21.80 -2.47 5.79
N ASN A 97 -22.67 -2.70 4.81
CA ASN A 97 -24.10 -2.54 4.99
C ASN A 97 -24.60 -3.70 5.87
N LEU A 98 -24.48 -3.55 7.19
CA LEU A 98 -25.29 -4.33 8.12
C LEU A 98 -26.74 -3.85 7.94
N LYS A 99 -27.60 -4.74 7.43
CA LYS A 99 -29.05 -4.60 7.45
C LYS A 99 -29.59 -4.98 8.83
#